data_AF-A0A290N084-F1
#
_entry.id   AF-A0A290N084-F1
#
_cell.length_a   1.000
_cell.length_b   1.000
_cell.length_c   1.000
_cell.angle_alpha   90.00
_cell.angle_beta   90.00
_cell.angle_gamma   90.00
#
_symmetry.space_group_name_H-M   'P 1'
#
loop_
_entity.id
_entity.type
_entity.pdbx_description
1 polymer ?
#
loop_
_entity_poly.entity_id
_entity_poly.type
_entity_poly.pdbx_seq_one_letter_code
_entity_poly.pdbx_strand_id
1 'polypeptide(L)'
;MSRRRLPEPSTECLGKWARLIKAARAQASAPLAFAGDLGKRAQVAGRAQVPPAFAFKGSPFQRLVELGKTFAGLHPDQRVEKAPLLAGLADQVEAALAPGRPARARADLDG
;
A
#
# COMPACT_ATOMS: atom_id res chain seq x y z
N MET A 1 0.15 -32.66 3.45
CA MET A 1 0.45 -31.70 2.35
C MET A 1 1.15 -30.47 2.95
N SER A 2 2.46 -30.34 2.73
CA SER A 2 3.24 -29.20 3.25
C SER A 2 2.69 -27.89 2.66
N ARG A 3 2.05 -27.07 3.50
CA ARG A 3 1.65 -25.70 3.16
C ARG A 3 2.93 -24.91 2.87
N ARG A 4 3.32 -24.80 1.61
CA ARG A 4 4.43 -23.94 1.17
C ARG A 4 4.11 -22.54 1.64
N ARG A 5 4.79 -22.08 2.70
CA ARG A 5 4.72 -20.68 3.13
C ARG A 5 5.18 -19.84 1.93
N LEU A 6 4.36 -18.88 1.51
CA LEU A 6 4.79 -17.92 0.51
C LEU A 6 6.09 -17.24 1.02
N PRO A 7 7.09 -17.03 0.16
CA PRO A 7 8.33 -16.42 0.60
C PRO A 7 8.10 -14.99 1.08
N GLU A 8 8.94 -14.54 2.01
CA GLU A 8 9.01 -13.13 2.42
C GLU A 8 9.42 -12.26 1.22
N PRO A 9 8.97 -10.99 1.14
CA PRO A 9 9.31 -10.10 0.03
C PRO A 9 10.81 -9.82 -0.04
N SER A 10 11.38 -9.88 -1.24
CA SER A 10 12.79 -9.52 -1.48
C SER A 10 13.07 -8.03 -1.27
N THR A 11 14.34 -7.65 -1.05
CA THR A 11 14.77 -6.24 -0.93
C THR A 11 14.32 -5.38 -2.10
N GLU A 12 14.31 -5.93 -3.31
CA GLU A 12 13.79 -5.23 -4.50
C GLU A 12 12.28 -4.97 -4.41
N CYS A 13 11.50 -5.92 -3.88
CA CYS A 13 10.07 -5.74 -3.65
C CYS A 13 9.83 -4.67 -2.57
N LEU A 14 10.57 -4.72 -1.47
CA LEU A 14 10.52 -3.69 -0.43
C LEU A 14 10.83 -2.29 -0.99
N GLY A 15 11.86 -2.18 -1.84
CA GLY A 15 12.21 -0.92 -2.50
C GLY A 15 11.14 -0.40 -3.47
N LYS A 16 10.32 -1.27 -4.07
CA LYS A 16 9.17 -0.85 -4.89
C LYS A 16 8.05 -0.28 -4.02
N TRP A 17 7.74 -0.95 -2.91
CA TRP A 17 6.73 -0.49 -1.94
C TRP A 17 7.14 0.83 -1.27
N ALA A 18 8.40 0.96 -0.84
CA ALA A 18 8.92 2.19 -0.24
C ALA A 18 8.76 3.41 -1.16
N ARG A 19 9.02 3.25 -2.47
CA ARG A 19 8.83 4.32 -3.46
C ARG A 19 7.35 4.69 -3.62
N LEU A 20 6.44 3.71 -3.60
CA LEU A 20 5.00 3.98 -3.64
C LEU A 20 4.53 4.71 -2.37
N ILE A 21 4.96 4.26 -1.18
CA ILE A 21 4.63 4.90 0.11
C ILE A 21 5.06 6.37 0.07
N LYS A 22 6.30 6.66 -0.34
CA LYS A 22 6.81 8.03 -0.46
C LYS A 22 5.97 8.88 -1.41
N ALA A 23 5.65 8.35 -2.60
CA ALA A 23 4.82 9.06 -3.57
C ALA A 23 3.39 9.29 -3.06
N ALA A 24 2.80 8.31 -2.38
CA ALA A 24 1.47 8.40 -1.81
C ALA A 24 1.38 9.48 -0.71
N ARG A 25 2.37 9.53 0.20
CA ARG A 25 2.45 10.58 1.23
C ARG A 25 2.64 11.97 0.61
N ALA A 26 3.56 12.11 -0.35
CA ALA A 26 3.78 13.38 -1.02
C ALA A 26 2.52 13.88 -1.76
N GLN A 27 1.80 12.98 -2.44
CA GLN A 27 0.54 13.34 -3.09
C GLN A 27 -0.56 13.67 -2.08
N ALA A 28 -0.63 12.94 -0.96
CA ALA A 28 -1.60 13.23 0.10
C ALA A 28 -1.37 14.60 0.75
N SER A 29 -0.11 15.04 0.90
CA SER A 29 0.20 16.40 1.40
C SER A 29 -0.08 17.51 0.37
N ALA A 30 -0.13 17.17 -0.92
CA ALA A 30 -0.38 18.10 -2.01
C ALA A 30 -1.38 17.51 -3.02
N PRO A 31 -2.67 17.32 -2.63
CA PRO A 31 -3.63 16.54 -3.40
C PRO A 31 -3.94 17.12 -4.79
N LEU A 32 -3.78 18.43 -4.95
CA LEU A 32 -4.02 19.14 -6.20
C LEU A 32 -2.79 19.18 -7.12
N ALA A 33 -1.62 18.72 -6.65
CA ALA A 33 -0.42 18.62 -7.47
C ALA A 33 -0.56 17.54 -8.56
N PHE A 34 0.27 17.62 -9.59
CA PHE A 34 0.30 16.66 -10.67
C PHE A 34 0.66 15.25 -10.18
N ALA A 35 -0.30 14.32 -10.30
CA ALA A 35 -0.20 12.96 -9.73
C ALA A 35 0.45 11.90 -10.65
N GLY A 36 1.19 12.31 -11.69
CA GLY A 36 1.68 11.40 -12.73
C GLY A 36 2.70 10.35 -12.25
N ASP A 37 3.48 10.62 -11.20
CA ASP A 37 4.43 9.63 -10.65
C ASP A 37 3.70 8.57 -9.80
N LEU A 38 2.65 8.97 -9.05
CA LEU A 38 1.91 8.08 -8.15
C LEU A 38 1.34 6.85 -8.88
N GLY A 39 0.65 7.07 -10.00
CA GLY A 39 0.07 5.98 -10.80
C GLY A 39 1.13 5.02 -11.34
N LYS A 40 2.28 5.54 -11.78
CA LYS A 40 3.41 4.72 -12.26
C LYS A 40 4.00 3.88 -11.12
N ARG A 41 4.22 4.45 -9.93
CA ARG A 41 4.70 3.71 -8.76
C ARG A 41 3.69 2.66 -8.31
N ALA A 42 2.40 2.97 -8.36
CA ALA A 42 1.33 2.03 -8.01
C ALA A 42 1.31 0.82 -8.96
N GLN A 43 1.50 1.04 -10.27
CA GLN A 43 1.61 -0.05 -11.24
C GLN A 43 2.84 -0.93 -11.01
N VAL A 44 4.00 -0.34 -10.69
CA VAL A 44 5.24 -1.08 -10.42
C VAL A 44 5.15 -1.87 -9.12
N ALA A 45 4.68 -1.25 -8.04
CA ALA A 45 4.53 -1.90 -6.74
C ALA A 45 3.43 -2.96 -6.75
N GLY A 46 2.35 -2.80 -7.54
CA GLY A 46 1.31 -3.81 -7.69
C GLY A 46 1.78 -5.13 -8.33
N ARG A 47 2.99 -5.17 -8.88
CA ARG A 47 3.66 -6.40 -9.37
C ARG A 47 4.71 -6.93 -8.38
N ALA A 48 4.97 -6.21 -7.29
CA ALA A 48 5.91 -6.62 -6.27
C ALA A 48 5.25 -7.61 -5.31
N GLN A 49 6.07 -8.47 -4.72
CA GLN A 49 5.61 -9.39 -3.70
C GLN A 49 5.13 -8.63 -2.46
N VAL A 50 4.06 -9.12 -1.83
CA VAL A 50 3.54 -8.67 -0.54
C VAL A 50 3.85 -9.70 0.52
N PRO A 51 3.93 -9.32 1.81
CA PRO A 51 4.07 -10.31 2.86
C PRO A 51 2.88 -11.29 2.86
N PRO A 52 3.09 -12.58 3.15
CA PRO A 52 2.05 -13.60 3.06
C PRO A 52 0.79 -13.29 3.88
N ALA A 53 0.94 -12.64 5.04
CA ALA A 53 -0.16 -12.20 5.89
C ALA A 53 -1.10 -11.18 5.23
N PHE A 54 -0.64 -10.50 4.17
CA PHE A 54 -1.38 -9.47 3.44
C PHE A 54 -1.70 -9.88 1.99
N ALA A 55 -1.43 -11.14 1.62
CA ALA A 55 -1.75 -11.73 0.31
C ALA A 55 -3.23 -12.12 0.20
N PHE A 56 -4.14 -11.18 0.50
CA PHE A 56 -5.59 -11.36 0.43
C PHE A 56 -6.26 -10.15 -0.24
N LYS A 57 -7.47 -10.36 -0.79
CA LYS A 57 -8.23 -9.31 -1.47
C LYS A 57 -8.65 -8.21 -0.50
N GLY A 58 -8.45 -6.95 -0.89
CA GLY A 58 -8.77 -5.79 -0.05
C GLY A 58 -7.73 -5.47 1.03
N SER A 59 -6.55 -6.10 0.96
CA SER A 59 -5.43 -5.73 1.83
C SER A 59 -5.02 -4.27 1.63
N PRO A 60 -4.36 -3.63 2.61
CA PRO A 60 -3.85 -2.27 2.48
C PRO A 60 -2.96 -2.09 1.24
N PHE A 61 -2.20 -3.12 0.88
CA PHE A 61 -1.37 -3.17 -0.32
C PHE A 61 -2.20 -3.04 -1.61
N GLN A 62 -3.26 -3.85 -1.75
CA GLN A 62 -4.14 -3.78 -2.91
C GLN A 62 -4.86 -2.42 -2.98
N ARG A 63 -5.43 -1.97 -1.85
CA ARG A 63 -6.17 -0.69 -1.79
C ARG A 63 -5.29 0.51 -2.12
N LEU A 64 -4.04 0.51 -1.65
CA LEU A 64 -3.07 1.56 -1.97
C LEU A 64 -2.74 1.59 -3.46
N VAL A 65 -2.56 0.42 -4.08
CA VAL A 65 -2.30 0.30 -5.52
C VAL A 65 -3.51 0.75 -6.34
N GLU A 66 -4.72 0.34 -5.97
CA GLU A 66 -5.95 0.73 -6.66
C GLU A 66 -6.17 2.24 -6.60
N LEU A 67 -6.12 2.83 -5.39
CA LEU A 67 -6.28 4.27 -5.23
C LEU A 67 -5.17 5.05 -5.93
N GLY A 68 -3.91 4.60 -5.83
CA GLY A 68 -2.78 5.26 -6.48
C GLY A 68 -2.87 5.28 -8.01
N LYS A 69 -3.44 4.24 -8.62
CA LYS A 69 -3.69 4.19 -10.08
C LYS A 69 -4.79 5.15 -10.52
N THR A 70 -5.87 5.27 -9.74
CA THR A 70 -7.03 6.08 -10.12
C THR A 70 -6.92 7.53 -9.68
N PHE A 71 -6.01 7.87 -8.75
CA PHE A 71 -5.92 9.20 -8.11
C PHE A 71 -5.82 10.35 -9.13
N ALA A 72 -5.02 10.17 -10.19
CA ALA A 72 -4.85 11.18 -11.24
C ALA A 72 -6.13 11.40 -12.07
N GLY A 73 -7.05 10.43 -12.12
CA GLY A 73 -8.33 10.56 -12.80
C GLY A 73 -9.45 11.13 -11.94
N LEU A 74 -9.22 11.31 -10.63
CA LEU A 74 -10.22 11.87 -9.71
C LEU A 74 -10.40 13.37 -9.93
N HIS A 75 -11.64 13.84 -9.72
CA HIS A 75 -11.96 15.27 -9.63
C HIS A 75 -11.15 15.92 -8.50
N PRO A 76 -10.75 17.21 -8.60
CA PRO A 76 -10.03 17.92 -7.54
C PRO A 76 -10.62 17.74 -6.13
N ASP A 77 -11.93 17.90 -5.95
CA ASP A 77 -12.59 17.68 -4.65
C ASP A 77 -12.43 16.25 -4.13
N GLN A 78 -12.57 15.26 -5.01
CA GLN A 78 -12.35 13.85 -4.66
C GLN A 78 -10.90 13.58 -4.28
N ARG A 79 -9.92 14.26 -4.90
CA ARG A 79 -8.51 14.12 -4.51
C ARG A 79 -8.28 14.63 -3.10
N VAL A 80 -8.88 15.77 -2.74
CA VAL A 80 -8.81 16.32 -1.37
C VAL A 80 -9.47 15.35 -0.39
N GLU A 81 -10.65 14.83 -0.70
CA GLU A 81 -11.37 13.87 0.15
C GLU A 81 -10.61 12.54 0.33
N LYS A 82 -9.96 12.03 -0.73
CA LYS A 82 -9.24 10.75 -0.71
C LYS A 82 -7.80 10.87 -0.23
N ALA A 83 -7.24 12.07 -0.08
CA ALA A 83 -5.87 12.27 0.37
C ALA A 83 -5.57 11.68 1.77
N PRO A 84 -6.44 11.84 2.80
CA PRO A 84 -6.23 11.20 4.10
C PRO A 84 -6.25 9.67 4.00
N LEU A 85 -7.11 9.11 3.16
CA LEU A 85 -7.16 7.67 2.91
C LEU A 85 -5.86 7.18 2.23
N LEU A 86 -5.35 7.94 1.27
CA LEU A 86 -4.09 7.63 0.59
C LEU A 86 -2.90 7.62 1.58
N ALA A 87 -2.81 8.62 2.45
CA ALA A 87 -1.80 8.67 3.51
C ALA A 87 -1.95 7.49 4.48
N GLY A 88 -3.15 7.25 5.00
CA GLY A 88 -3.40 6.18 5.97
C GLY A 88 -3.14 4.77 5.40
N LEU A 89 -3.35 4.57 4.09
CA LEU A 89 -2.98 3.32 3.42
C LEU A 89 -1.45 3.19 3.29
N ALA A 90 -0.75 4.29 3.00
CA ALA A 90 0.72 4.29 2.94
C ALA A 90 1.34 3.95 4.31
N ASP A 91 0.78 4.49 5.40
CA ASP A 91 1.25 4.20 6.76
C ASP A 91 1.00 2.74 7.17
N GLN A 92 -0.17 2.19 6.83
CA GLN A 92 -0.47 0.77 7.07
C GLN A 92 0.49 -0.16 6.32
N VAL A 93 0.79 0.16 5.06
CA VAL A 93 1.72 -0.63 4.25
C VAL A 93 3.15 -0.50 4.80
N GLU A 94 3.60 0.69 5.19
CA GLU A 94 4.92 0.86 5.83
C GLU A 94 5.02 0.06 7.13
N ALA A 95 4.00 0.13 7.99
CA ALA A 95 3.96 -0.62 9.24
C ALA A 95 3.92 -2.14 9.02
N ALA A 96 3.33 -2.61 7.91
CA ALA A 96 3.30 -4.02 7.53
C ALA A 96 4.64 -4.52 6.97
N LEU A 97 5.50 -3.62 6.49
CA LEU A 97 6.82 -3.93 5.95
C LEU A 97 7.96 -3.69 6.95
N ALA A 98 7.69 -3.03 8.08
CA ALA A 98 8.68 -2.76 9.11
C ALA A 98 9.21 -4.07 9.75
N PRO A 99 10.54 -4.24 9.85
CA PRO A 99 11.12 -5.43 10.47
C PRO A 99 10.77 -5.48 11.97
N GLY A 100 10.32 -6.63 12.45
CA GLY A 100 10.16 -6.90 13.88
C GLY A 100 8.76 -6.70 14.48
N ARG A 101 7.73 -6.37 13.69
CA ARG A 101 6.36 -6.41 14.20
C ARG A 101 5.78 -7.81 13.99
N PRO A 102 5.48 -8.60 15.05
CA PRO A 102 4.68 -9.79 14.86
C PRO A 102 3.36 -9.34 14.21
N ALA A 103 3.01 -9.94 13.08
CA ALA A 103 1.67 -9.83 12.54
C ALA A 103 0.75 -10.32 13.66
N ARG A 104 0.20 -9.39 14.46
CA ARG A 104 -0.78 -9.72 15.49
C ARG A 104 -1.90 -10.39 14.74
N ALA A 105 -1.94 -11.72 14.88
CA ALA A 105 -3.05 -12.53 14.47
C ALA A 105 -4.30 -11.87 15.07
N ARG A 106 -5.33 -11.71 14.24
CA ARG A 106 -6.69 -11.52 14.73
C ARG A 106 -7.04 -12.69 15.64
N ALA A 107 -6.73 -12.56 16.92
CA ALA A 107 -7.24 -13.33 18.01
C ALA A 107 -7.63 -12.26 19.04
N ASP A 108 -8.91 -11.86 19.03
CA ASP A 108 -9.65 -11.20 20.14
C ASP A 108 -11.00 -10.67 19.62
N LEU A 109 -11.75 -11.52 18.92
CA LEU A 109 -13.20 -11.34 18.73
C LEU A 109 -13.85 -12.73 18.84
N ASP A 110 -13.65 -13.38 19.99
CA ASP A 110 -14.53 -14.40 20.56
C ASP A 110 -14.08 -14.64 22.02
N GLY A 111 -14.89 -14.20 22.99
CA GLY A 111 -14.60 -14.29 24.43
C GLY A 111 -15.32 -13.24 25.26
#